data_AF-A0A224YWK1-F1
#
_entry.id   AF-A0A224YWK1-F1
#
_cell.length_a   1.000
_cell.length_b   1.000
_cell.length_c   1.000
_cell.angle_alpha   90.00
_cell.angle_beta   90.00
_cell.angle_gamma   90.00
#
_symmetry.space_group_name_H-M   'P 1'
#
loop_
_entity.id
_entity.type
_entity.pdbx_description
1 polymer ?
#
loop_
_entity_poly.entity_id
_entity_poly.type
_entity_poly.pdbx_seq_one_letter_code
_entity_poly.pdbx_strand_id
1 'polypeptide(L)'
;MLPLFATLMGNDFVNGVMFEGFFNSIKLPRLKSKKLKISKQHTKMVGLLYWLSTASSDLALSQILQTLKAARRESTAKIILDTVARYEVCKSPFVDKLKDGAKMVLTDEAGSTFPEWFSELYFSGILNPYLINIAAVHQVFHLTQIDCFELESSYACSQPLRKVLYGLVLSVNSKSKDLIPVEEFDREGRNITRRFVEPILSASGYGALPQLEEIPTLTDQRRKDLFFSIFGVESINDQCPESVHGLFAVICFWLKNSRLKVNENLFRSLLVSIVILKLLLRTKLSSRKASEKLKFLRNGCAVRSREGIDDILPGVEEHLSYETIDHASQKFSKFFIGPVHNHAKRFDYELVYLVSQLQTCLLFARFLNRLLLEPCKNVEFHKTLNGTFLYNLTKELDNRVNPDLFIAEYMGRGTVLETEFSLFYKKIRDLLPEDSFCAGATAGGKKKRKKRSKKAETDDATEQQDDSFELLSNRFEELLKEET
;
A
#
# COMPACT_ATOMS: atom_id res chain seq x y z
N MET A 1 -16.49 -19.38 26.17
CA MET A 1 -15.47 -18.41 26.66
C MET A 1 -15.17 -17.27 25.67
N LEU A 2 -15.03 -17.50 24.35
CA LEU A 2 -14.82 -16.41 23.37
C LEU A 2 -15.93 -15.35 23.31
N PRO A 3 -17.23 -15.70 23.42
CA PRO A 3 -18.29 -14.69 23.53
C PRO A 3 -18.14 -13.77 24.74
N LEU A 4 -17.73 -14.34 25.87
CA LEU A 4 -17.48 -13.59 27.11
C LEU A 4 -16.26 -12.67 26.93
N PHE A 5 -15.20 -13.15 26.28
CA PHE A 5 -14.05 -12.32 25.89
C PHE A 5 -14.48 -11.09 25.09
N ALA A 6 -15.22 -11.29 23.99
CA ALA A 6 -15.68 -10.21 23.12
C ALA A 6 -16.58 -9.22 23.87
N THR A 7 -17.43 -9.72 24.76
CA THR A 7 -18.31 -8.88 25.60
C THR A 7 -17.51 -8.00 26.56
N LEU A 8 -16.50 -8.56 27.24
CA LEU A 8 -15.69 -7.82 28.22
C LEU A 8 -14.74 -6.81 27.59
N MET A 9 -14.19 -7.13 26.41
CA MET A 9 -13.37 -6.19 25.63
C MET A 9 -14.17 -5.02 25.06
N GLY A 10 -15.50 -5.18 25.00
CA GLY A 10 -16.42 -4.27 24.35
C GLY A 10 -16.66 -4.67 22.89
N ASN A 11 -17.92 -4.62 22.47
CA ASN A 11 -18.38 -4.92 21.13
C ASN A 11 -19.54 -3.96 20.75
N ASP A 12 -20.18 -4.18 19.61
CA ASP A 12 -21.26 -3.31 19.10
C ASP A 12 -22.45 -3.18 20.05
N PHE A 13 -22.61 -4.10 21.01
CA PHE A 13 -23.69 -4.13 21.98
C PHE A 13 -23.28 -3.65 23.38
N VAL A 14 -21.99 -3.69 23.70
CA VAL A 14 -21.47 -3.54 25.07
C VAL A 14 -20.24 -2.65 25.08
N ASN A 15 -20.28 -1.55 25.83
CA ASN A 15 -19.13 -0.67 26.00
C ASN A 15 -18.10 -1.28 26.97
N GLY A 16 -16.90 -1.57 26.48
CA GLY A 16 -15.82 -2.19 27.27
C GLY A 16 -15.35 -1.37 28.48
N VAL A 17 -15.61 -0.05 28.50
CA VAL A 17 -15.31 0.82 29.66
C VAL A 17 -16.05 0.35 30.91
N MET A 18 -17.20 -0.32 30.77
CA MET A 18 -17.96 -0.86 31.90
C MET A 18 -17.15 -1.87 32.74
N PHE A 19 -16.14 -2.52 32.15
CA PHE A 19 -15.36 -3.56 32.79
C PHE A 19 -13.95 -3.10 33.23
N GLU A 20 -13.66 -1.79 33.21
CA GLU A 20 -12.36 -1.27 33.67
C GLU A 20 -12.00 -1.70 35.10
N GLY A 21 -12.99 -1.73 36.00
CA GLY A 21 -12.81 -2.22 37.38
C GLY A 21 -12.31 -3.66 37.43
N PHE A 22 -12.84 -4.50 36.53
CA PHE A 22 -12.41 -5.89 36.38
C PHE A 22 -10.99 -5.98 35.81
N PHE A 23 -10.67 -5.23 34.74
CA PHE A 23 -9.32 -5.21 34.17
C PHE A 23 -8.25 -4.74 35.15
N ASN A 24 -8.61 -3.90 36.12
CA ASN A 24 -7.72 -3.47 37.20
C ASN A 24 -7.50 -4.57 38.27
N SER A 25 -8.42 -5.52 38.40
CA SER A 25 -8.34 -6.63 39.36
C SER A 25 -7.52 -7.83 38.85
N ILE A 26 -7.42 -8.01 37.53
CA ILE A 26 -6.67 -9.12 36.93
C ILE A 26 -5.21 -8.72 36.69
N LYS A 27 -4.31 -9.70 36.77
CA LYS A 27 -2.89 -9.47 36.46
C LYS A 27 -2.72 -9.27 34.96
N LEU A 28 -2.60 -8.02 34.55
CA LEU A 28 -2.26 -7.68 33.17
C LEU A 28 -0.76 -7.91 32.92
N PRO A 29 -0.39 -8.55 31.81
CA PRO A 29 1.00 -8.80 31.48
C PRO A 29 1.71 -7.45 31.29
N ARG A 30 2.90 -7.31 31.86
CA ARG A 30 3.75 -6.14 31.60
C ARG A 30 4.45 -6.32 30.26
N LEU A 31 3.68 -6.15 29.19
CA LEU A 31 4.16 -6.22 27.82
C LEU A 31 4.93 -4.94 27.49
N LYS A 32 6.16 -4.84 28.01
CA LYS A 32 7.11 -3.79 27.65
C LYS A 32 8.00 -4.32 26.53
N SER A 33 7.55 -4.14 25.29
CA SER A 33 8.47 -4.29 24.16
C SER A 33 9.12 -2.94 23.85
N LYS A 34 10.45 -2.87 23.84
CA LYS A 34 11.17 -1.71 23.29
C LYS A 34 10.92 -1.54 21.78
N LYS A 35 10.39 -2.57 21.11
CA LYS A 35 10.21 -2.66 19.66
C LYS A 35 8.76 -2.46 19.22
N LEU A 36 7.78 -2.89 20.02
CA LEU A 36 6.36 -2.80 19.71
C LEU A 36 5.62 -1.93 20.74
N LYS A 37 4.95 -0.87 20.29
CA LYS A 37 4.10 -0.05 21.17
C LYS A 37 2.80 -0.81 21.40
N ILE A 38 2.81 -1.69 22.39
CA ILE A 38 1.62 -2.47 22.77
C ILE A 38 0.64 -1.51 23.43
N SER A 39 -0.51 -1.31 22.78
CA SER A 39 -1.56 -0.45 23.29
C SER A 39 -2.11 -1.02 24.60
N LYS A 40 -2.68 -0.16 25.45
CA LYS A 40 -3.36 -0.62 26.67
C LYS A 40 -4.45 -1.66 26.35
N GLN A 41 -5.11 -1.53 25.20
CA GLN A 41 -6.13 -2.47 24.74
C GLN A 41 -5.54 -3.85 24.44
N HIS A 42 -4.42 -3.93 23.71
CA HIS A 42 -3.75 -5.22 23.46
C HIS A 42 -3.27 -5.88 24.76
N THR A 43 -2.74 -5.11 25.71
CA THR A 43 -2.37 -5.63 27.04
C THR A 43 -3.56 -6.22 27.78
N LYS A 44 -4.73 -5.56 27.69
CA LYS A 44 -5.99 -6.08 28.24
C LYS A 44 -6.44 -7.35 27.55
N MET A 45 -6.37 -7.41 26.22
CA MET A 45 -6.73 -8.61 25.45
C MET A 45 -5.91 -9.82 25.90
N VAL A 46 -4.58 -9.69 25.95
CA VAL A 46 -3.70 -10.80 26.35
C VAL A 46 -3.94 -11.20 27.81
N GLY A 47 -4.06 -10.22 28.72
CA GLY A 47 -4.35 -10.50 30.13
C GLY A 47 -5.70 -11.19 30.32
N LEU A 48 -6.72 -10.79 29.56
CA LEU A 48 -8.04 -11.39 29.60
C LEU A 48 -8.05 -12.80 29.04
N LEU A 49 -7.39 -13.04 27.90
CA LEU A 49 -7.26 -14.39 27.32
C LEU A 49 -6.57 -15.33 28.30
N TYR A 50 -5.49 -14.87 28.94
CA TYR A 50 -4.81 -15.65 29.97
C TYR A 50 -5.74 -15.92 31.16
N TRP A 51 -6.43 -14.91 31.69
CA TRP A 51 -7.37 -15.11 32.80
C TRP A 51 -8.50 -16.08 32.43
N LEU A 52 -9.12 -15.92 31.26
CA LEU A 52 -10.19 -16.80 30.76
C LEU A 52 -9.71 -18.24 30.56
N SER A 53 -8.43 -18.46 30.22
CA SER A 53 -7.86 -19.81 30.12
C SER A 53 -7.75 -20.51 31.48
N THR A 54 -7.71 -19.74 32.57
CA THR A 54 -7.57 -20.26 33.95
C THR A 54 -8.89 -20.26 34.73
N ALA A 55 -9.90 -19.50 34.28
CA ALA A 55 -11.17 -19.35 34.96
C ALA A 55 -12.16 -20.45 34.54
N SER A 56 -12.86 -21.04 35.52
CA SER A 56 -14.01 -21.90 35.21
C SER A 56 -15.22 -21.06 34.80
N SER A 57 -15.99 -21.56 33.83
CA SER A 57 -17.16 -20.86 33.27
C SER A 57 -18.16 -20.44 34.36
N ASP A 58 -18.36 -21.29 35.37
CA ASP A 58 -19.33 -21.07 36.46
C ASP A 58 -18.91 -19.98 37.46
N LEU A 59 -17.59 -19.75 37.62
CA LEU A 59 -17.05 -18.77 38.56
C LEU A 59 -16.69 -17.44 37.89
N ALA A 60 -16.47 -17.44 36.58
CA ALA A 60 -16.02 -16.27 35.82
C ALA A 60 -17.01 -15.09 35.99
N LEU A 61 -18.31 -15.33 35.82
CA LEU A 61 -19.34 -14.29 35.94
C LEU A 61 -19.35 -13.68 37.35
N SER A 62 -19.33 -14.51 38.38
CA SER A 62 -19.30 -14.07 39.78
C SER A 62 -18.08 -13.20 40.09
N GLN A 63 -16.90 -13.59 39.62
CA GLN A 63 -15.66 -12.83 39.81
C GLN A 63 -15.71 -11.47 39.09
N ILE A 64 -16.25 -11.43 37.88
CA ILE A 64 -16.43 -10.17 37.14
C ILE A 64 -17.37 -9.24 37.90
N LEU A 65 -18.55 -9.72 38.32
CA LEU A 65 -19.57 -8.90 38.98
C LEU A 65 -19.12 -8.37 40.35
N GLN A 66 -18.26 -9.09 41.07
CA GLN A 66 -17.70 -8.63 42.35
C GLN A 66 -16.88 -7.35 42.21
N THR A 67 -16.25 -7.13 41.06
CA THR A 67 -15.46 -5.92 40.77
C THR A 67 -16.32 -4.69 40.46
N LEU A 68 -17.63 -4.88 40.27
CA LEU A 68 -18.59 -3.83 39.97
C LEU A 68 -19.32 -3.36 41.24
N LYS A 69 -19.81 -2.11 41.21
CA LYS A 69 -20.66 -1.54 42.27
C LYS A 69 -21.95 -2.37 42.40
N ALA A 70 -22.38 -2.64 43.64
CA ALA A 70 -23.55 -3.48 43.95
C ALA A 70 -24.79 -3.12 43.13
N ALA A 71 -25.12 -1.83 43.03
CA ALA A 71 -26.28 -1.32 42.29
C ALA A 71 -26.29 -1.61 40.78
N ARG A 72 -25.15 -2.02 40.18
CA ARG A 72 -25.03 -2.32 38.74
C ARG A 72 -24.83 -3.80 38.44
N ARG A 73 -24.70 -4.66 39.47
CA ARG A 73 -24.33 -6.06 39.27
C ARG A 73 -25.40 -6.83 38.51
N GLU A 74 -26.66 -6.68 38.91
CA GLU A 74 -27.78 -7.40 38.31
C GLU A 74 -27.99 -7.01 36.84
N SER A 75 -28.02 -5.70 36.54
CA SER A 75 -28.17 -5.22 35.17
C SER A 75 -26.99 -5.61 34.28
N THR A 76 -25.76 -5.57 34.79
CA THR A 76 -24.57 -5.98 34.03
C THR A 76 -24.53 -7.49 33.80
N ALA A 77 -24.95 -8.30 34.77
CA ALA A 77 -25.07 -9.74 34.62
C ALA A 77 -26.02 -10.10 33.47
N LYS A 78 -27.18 -9.44 33.43
CA LYS A 78 -28.14 -9.60 32.33
C LYS A 78 -27.54 -9.24 30.98
N ILE A 79 -26.84 -8.09 30.87
CA ILE A 79 -26.17 -7.69 29.64
C ILE A 79 -25.15 -8.73 29.18
N ILE A 80 -24.33 -9.25 30.10
CA ILE A 80 -23.33 -10.28 29.76
C ILE A 80 -24.01 -11.54 29.24
N LEU A 81 -25.01 -12.06 29.96
CA LEU A 81 -25.72 -13.28 29.58
C LEU A 81 -26.44 -13.12 28.24
N ASP A 82 -27.17 -12.02 28.06
CA ASP A 82 -27.88 -11.72 26.81
C ASP A 82 -26.90 -11.61 25.63
N THR A 83 -25.75 -10.95 25.83
CA THR A 83 -24.74 -10.79 24.77
C THR A 83 -24.07 -12.12 24.43
N VAL A 84 -23.69 -12.91 25.44
CA VAL A 84 -23.10 -14.24 25.25
C VAL A 84 -24.05 -15.17 24.52
N ALA A 85 -25.33 -15.21 24.91
CA ALA A 85 -26.35 -16.03 24.27
C ALA A 85 -26.52 -15.69 22.78
N ARG A 86 -26.42 -14.41 22.40
CA ARG A 86 -26.49 -14.01 20.97
C ARG A 86 -25.36 -14.61 20.13
N TYR A 87 -24.15 -14.71 20.68
CA TYR A 87 -23.03 -15.36 19.97
C TYR A 87 -23.22 -16.88 19.87
N GLU A 88 -23.95 -17.51 20.80
CA GLU A 88 -24.23 -18.94 20.75
C GLU A 88 -25.30 -19.30 19.71
N VAL A 89 -26.25 -18.39 19.49
CA VAL A 89 -27.32 -18.56 18.49
C VAL A 89 -26.84 -18.23 17.06
N CYS A 90 -25.78 -17.43 16.93
CA CYS A 90 -25.25 -17.03 15.63
C CYS A 90 -24.63 -18.24 14.89
N LYS A 91 -25.28 -18.64 13.79
CA LYS A 91 -24.70 -19.56 12.81
C LYS A 91 -23.89 -18.74 11.81
N SER A 92 -22.58 -18.90 11.84
CA SER A 92 -21.66 -18.26 10.90
C SER A 92 -20.58 -19.26 10.56
N PRO A 93 -20.18 -19.37 9.28
CA PRO A 93 -19.04 -20.20 8.90
C PRO A 93 -17.84 -19.94 9.83
N PHE A 94 -17.56 -18.67 10.14
CA PHE A 94 -16.45 -18.26 11.01
C PHE A 94 -16.52 -18.88 12.41
N VAL A 95 -17.72 -18.97 12.99
CA VAL A 95 -17.95 -19.61 14.28
C VAL A 95 -17.69 -21.12 14.17
N ASP A 96 -18.13 -21.74 13.09
CA ASP A 96 -17.94 -23.19 12.85
C ASP A 96 -16.46 -23.52 12.61
N LYS A 97 -15.69 -22.65 11.94
CA LYS A 97 -14.23 -22.78 11.84
C LYS A 97 -13.55 -22.71 13.19
N LEU A 98 -13.94 -21.76 14.04
CA LEU A 98 -13.33 -21.57 15.35
C LEU A 98 -13.69 -22.68 16.34
N LYS A 99 -14.90 -23.25 16.24
CA LYS A 99 -15.35 -24.34 17.11
C LYS A 99 -14.83 -25.70 16.65
N ASP A 100 -15.04 -26.02 15.38
CA ASP A 100 -14.94 -27.39 14.86
C ASP A 100 -13.91 -27.52 13.73
N GLY A 101 -13.19 -26.44 13.41
CA GLY A 101 -12.21 -26.44 12.32
C GLY A 101 -12.82 -26.46 10.93
N ALA A 102 -14.15 -26.30 10.82
CA ALA A 102 -14.94 -26.36 9.59
C ALA A 102 -14.34 -25.51 8.45
N LYS A 103 -14.49 -25.93 7.20
CA LYS A 103 -13.95 -25.16 6.07
C LYS A 103 -14.61 -23.78 5.98
N MET A 104 -13.79 -22.77 5.70
CA MET A 104 -14.28 -21.42 5.45
C MET A 104 -14.75 -21.30 4.01
N VAL A 105 -16.00 -20.88 3.83
CA VAL A 105 -16.61 -20.69 2.52
C VAL A 105 -17.10 -19.26 2.43
N LEU A 106 -16.67 -18.56 1.39
CA LEU A 106 -17.23 -17.27 1.01
C LEU A 106 -18.42 -17.50 0.08
N THR A 107 -19.45 -16.69 0.25
CA THR A 107 -20.62 -16.66 -0.63
C THR A 107 -20.83 -15.26 -1.19
N ASP A 108 -21.34 -15.17 -2.42
CA ASP A 108 -21.78 -13.91 -3.01
C ASP A 108 -23.16 -13.49 -2.43
N GLU A 109 -23.70 -12.37 -2.92
CA GLU A 109 -25.03 -11.88 -2.53
C GLU A 109 -26.15 -12.89 -2.87
N ALA A 110 -25.99 -13.67 -3.94
CA ALA A 110 -26.94 -14.68 -4.38
C ALA A 110 -26.81 -16.02 -3.61
N GLY A 111 -25.84 -16.14 -2.71
CA GLY A 111 -25.55 -17.35 -1.94
C GLY A 111 -24.70 -18.37 -2.69
N SER A 112 -24.15 -18.04 -3.86
CA SER A 112 -23.22 -18.88 -4.60
C SER A 112 -21.88 -18.93 -3.89
N THR A 113 -21.31 -20.12 -3.79
CA THR A 113 -20.02 -20.34 -3.12
C THR A 113 -18.85 -19.99 -4.03
N PHE A 114 -17.88 -19.24 -3.51
CA PHE A 114 -16.61 -19.00 -4.16
C PHE A 114 -15.73 -20.27 -4.15
N PRO A 115 -14.77 -20.39 -5.09
CA PRO A 115 -13.78 -21.47 -5.09
C PRO A 115 -13.03 -21.58 -3.75
N GLU A 116 -12.70 -22.82 -3.36
CA GLU A 116 -12.01 -23.10 -2.09
C GLU A 116 -10.67 -22.34 -1.99
N TRP A 117 -9.86 -22.39 -3.04
CA TRP A 117 -8.57 -21.70 -3.09
C TRP A 117 -8.69 -20.19 -2.82
N PHE A 118 -9.74 -19.55 -3.34
CA PHE A 118 -9.97 -18.13 -3.18
C PHE A 118 -10.37 -17.80 -1.73
N SER A 119 -11.26 -18.62 -1.16
CA SER A 119 -11.67 -18.49 0.25
C SER A 119 -10.48 -18.69 1.19
N GLU A 120 -9.65 -19.71 0.96
CA GLU A 120 -8.47 -19.99 1.78
C GLU A 120 -7.47 -18.83 1.77
N LEU A 121 -7.15 -18.27 0.60
CA LEU A 121 -6.22 -17.14 0.51
C LEU A 121 -6.81 -15.86 1.14
N TYR A 122 -8.12 -15.64 1.02
CA TYR A 122 -8.79 -14.52 1.69
C TYR A 122 -8.72 -14.63 3.21
N PHE A 123 -9.15 -15.75 3.78
CA PHE A 123 -9.15 -15.95 5.23
C PHE A 123 -7.72 -16.06 5.82
N SER A 124 -6.74 -16.39 5.00
CA SER A 124 -5.31 -16.34 5.36
C SER A 124 -4.70 -14.93 5.29
N GLY A 125 -5.47 -13.92 4.89
CA GLY A 125 -5.00 -12.53 4.76
C GLY A 125 -4.09 -12.27 3.56
N ILE A 126 -4.02 -13.20 2.61
CA ILE A 126 -3.20 -13.09 1.39
C ILE A 126 -3.92 -12.21 0.35
N LEU A 127 -5.23 -12.42 0.17
CA LEU A 127 -6.07 -11.58 -0.69
C LEU A 127 -6.55 -10.33 0.04
N ASN A 128 -6.62 -9.21 -0.68
CA ASN A 128 -7.06 -7.95 -0.09
C ASN A 128 -8.61 -7.92 0.07
N PRO A 129 -9.15 -7.37 1.18
CA PRO A 129 -10.59 -7.20 1.36
C PRO A 129 -11.31 -6.44 0.25
N TYR A 130 -10.60 -5.62 -0.53
CA TYR A 130 -11.12 -5.00 -1.74
C TYR A 130 -11.76 -6.02 -2.70
N LEU A 131 -11.22 -7.25 -2.80
CA LEU A 131 -11.78 -8.28 -3.67
C LEU A 131 -13.15 -8.78 -3.21
N ILE A 132 -13.40 -8.82 -1.90
CA ILE A 132 -14.72 -9.22 -1.36
C ILE A 132 -15.76 -8.13 -1.57
N ASN A 133 -15.36 -6.86 -1.47
CA ASN A 133 -16.27 -5.76 -1.78
C ASN A 133 -16.76 -5.83 -3.24
N ILE A 134 -15.88 -6.24 -4.17
CA ILE A 134 -16.26 -6.54 -5.56
C ILE A 134 -17.21 -7.76 -5.58
N ALA A 135 -16.77 -8.88 -5.03
CA ALA A 135 -17.44 -10.18 -5.12
C ALA A 135 -18.82 -10.25 -4.47
N ALA A 136 -19.00 -9.61 -3.30
CA ALA A 136 -20.18 -9.78 -2.46
C ALA A 136 -21.12 -8.58 -2.47
N VAL A 137 -20.62 -7.37 -2.77
CA VAL A 137 -21.41 -6.13 -2.66
C VAL A 137 -21.41 -5.33 -3.96
N HIS A 138 -20.54 -5.66 -4.92
CA HIS A 138 -20.40 -4.95 -6.19
C HIS A 138 -20.16 -3.45 -6.02
N GLN A 139 -19.55 -3.06 -4.90
CA GLN A 139 -19.36 -1.67 -4.48
C GLN A 139 -17.96 -1.47 -3.91
N VAL A 140 -17.24 -0.44 -4.36
CA VAL A 140 -15.88 -0.15 -3.89
C VAL A 140 -15.66 1.34 -3.66
N PHE A 141 -14.91 1.67 -2.61
CA PHE A 141 -14.53 3.04 -2.27
C PHE A 141 -13.03 3.23 -2.48
N HIS A 142 -12.67 4.23 -3.27
CA HIS A 142 -11.27 4.60 -3.46
C HIS A 142 -10.82 5.53 -2.34
N LEU A 143 -9.73 5.15 -1.66
CA LEU A 143 -9.14 5.98 -0.62
C LEU A 143 -8.53 7.24 -1.24
N THR A 144 -8.94 8.40 -0.73
CA THR A 144 -8.42 9.70 -1.13
C THR A 144 -6.90 9.77 -0.96
N GLN A 145 -6.19 10.21 -1.98
CA GLN A 145 -4.75 10.45 -1.94
C GLN A 145 -4.46 11.95 -1.91
N ILE A 146 -3.21 12.34 -1.67
CA ILE A 146 -2.76 13.70 -1.98
C ILE A 146 -2.87 13.85 -3.50
N ASP A 147 -3.79 14.68 -3.92
CA ASP A 147 -4.28 14.72 -5.29
C ASP A 147 -4.58 16.17 -5.71
N CYS A 148 -4.68 16.40 -7.01
CA CYS A 148 -5.01 17.69 -7.61
C CYS A 148 -6.48 17.66 -8.03
N PHE A 149 -7.32 18.46 -7.36
CA PHE A 149 -8.77 18.47 -7.62
C PHE A 149 -9.13 19.07 -8.98
N GLU A 150 -8.20 19.79 -9.62
CA GLU A 150 -8.33 20.29 -10.99
C GLU A 150 -8.14 19.19 -12.04
N LEU A 151 -7.51 18.07 -11.67
CA LEU A 151 -7.30 16.89 -12.51
C LEU A 151 -8.27 15.77 -12.13
N GLU A 152 -8.46 14.82 -13.04
CA GLU A 152 -9.18 13.57 -12.75
C GLU A 152 -8.51 12.80 -11.61
N SER A 153 -9.28 11.96 -10.90
CA SER A 153 -8.74 11.11 -9.84
C SER A 153 -7.48 10.37 -10.25
N SER A 154 -6.50 10.29 -9.35
CA SER A 154 -5.32 9.45 -9.55
C SER A 154 -5.66 7.97 -9.82
N TYR A 155 -6.85 7.51 -9.40
CA TYR A 155 -7.37 6.17 -9.72
C TYR A 155 -7.82 6.01 -11.17
N ALA A 156 -7.96 7.09 -11.96
CA ALA A 156 -8.29 6.99 -13.39
C ALA A 156 -7.22 6.18 -14.14
N CYS A 157 -5.94 6.39 -13.81
CA CYS A 157 -4.81 5.70 -14.45
C CYS A 157 -4.86 4.17 -14.26
N SER A 158 -5.35 3.69 -13.11
CA SER A 158 -5.44 2.25 -12.82
C SER A 158 -6.81 1.64 -13.15
N GLN A 159 -7.75 2.40 -13.73
CA GLN A 159 -9.06 1.88 -14.10
C GLN A 159 -8.99 0.67 -15.04
N PRO A 160 -8.13 0.61 -16.08
CA PRO A 160 -8.05 -0.57 -16.94
C PRO A 160 -7.69 -1.85 -16.17
N LEU A 161 -6.79 -1.76 -15.17
CA LEU A 161 -6.42 -2.89 -14.31
C LEU A 161 -7.61 -3.35 -13.45
N ARG A 162 -8.40 -2.40 -12.94
CA ARG A 162 -9.59 -2.71 -12.14
C ARG A 162 -10.67 -3.39 -12.96
N LYS A 163 -10.92 -2.95 -14.20
CA LYS A 163 -11.89 -3.60 -15.09
C LYS A 163 -11.57 -5.08 -15.32
N VAL A 164 -10.29 -5.41 -15.49
CA VAL A 164 -9.82 -6.81 -15.57
C VAL A 164 -10.01 -7.53 -14.24
N LEU A 165 -9.64 -6.90 -13.13
CA LEU A 165 -9.83 -7.46 -11.79
C LEU A 165 -11.29 -7.81 -11.51
N TYR A 166 -12.23 -6.94 -11.90
CA TYR A 166 -13.66 -7.18 -11.80
C TYR A 166 -14.09 -8.35 -12.68
N GLY A 167 -13.59 -8.42 -13.92
CA GLY A 167 -13.87 -9.53 -14.82
C GLY A 167 -13.45 -10.88 -14.24
N LEU A 168 -12.27 -10.95 -13.63
CA LEU A 168 -11.78 -12.17 -12.98
C LEU A 168 -12.62 -12.54 -11.74
N VAL A 169 -12.86 -11.58 -10.83
CA VAL A 169 -13.56 -11.84 -9.56
C VAL A 169 -15.04 -12.17 -9.77
N LEU A 170 -15.72 -11.49 -10.70
CA LEU A 170 -17.15 -11.67 -10.96
C LEU A 170 -17.45 -12.82 -11.94
N SER A 171 -16.42 -13.45 -12.51
CA SER A 171 -16.59 -14.62 -13.38
C SER A 171 -17.11 -15.88 -12.66
N VAL A 172 -17.12 -15.86 -11.32
CA VAL A 172 -17.59 -16.97 -10.46
C VAL A 172 -18.99 -17.39 -10.85
N ASN A 173 -19.14 -18.68 -11.18
CA ASN A 173 -20.41 -19.31 -11.57
C ASN A 173 -21.18 -18.60 -12.72
N SER A 174 -20.56 -17.66 -13.44
CA SER A 174 -21.23 -16.91 -14.51
C SER A 174 -21.33 -17.76 -15.77
N LYS A 175 -22.55 -18.21 -16.08
CA LYS A 175 -22.93 -18.76 -17.41
C LYS A 175 -23.25 -17.65 -18.42
N SER A 176 -23.40 -16.42 -17.94
CA SER A 176 -23.77 -15.22 -18.70
C SER A 176 -22.52 -14.43 -19.11
N LYS A 177 -22.53 -13.85 -20.31
CA LYS A 177 -21.53 -12.84 -20.74
C LYS A 177 -21.79 -11.45 -20.16
N ASP A 178 -22.94 -11.26 -19.52
CA ASP A 178 -23.37 -9.97 -18.97
C ASP A 178 -23.04 -9.94 -17.48
N LEU A 179 -21.81 -9.54 -17.15
CA LEU A 179 -21.41 -9.27 -15.77
C LEU A 179 -22.02 -7.95 -15.31
N ILE A 180 -22.44 -7.91 -14.04
CA ILE A 180 -22.98 -6.70 -13.43
C ILE A 180 -21.85 -5.67 -13.25
N PRO A 181 -22.07 -4.38 -13.58
CA PRO A 181 -21.10 -3.33 -13.35
C PRO A 181 -20.77 -3.17 -11.86
N VAL A 182 -19.53 -2.82 -11.54
CA VAL A 182 -19.13 -2.48 -10.17
C VAL A 182 -19.35 -0.99 -9.93
N GLU A 183 -19.98 -0.63 -8.82
CA GLU A 183 -20.16 0.75 -8.39
C GLU A 183 -18.87 1.25 -7.70
N GLU A 184 -18.13 2.12 -8.38
CA GLU A 184 -16.95 2.82 -7.86
C GLU A 184 -17.36 4.17 -7.24
N PHE A 185 -16.97 4.39 -5.98
CA PHE A 185 -17.01 5.70 -5.33
C PHE A 185 -15.63 6.33 -5.39
N ASP A 186 -15.52 7.43 -6.14
CA ASP A 186 -14.27 8.15 -6.37
C ASP A 186 -14.54 9.66 -6.47
N ARG A 187 -13.48 10.46 -6.32
CA ARG A 187 -13.59 11.90 -6.41
C ARG A 187 -13.85 12.38 -7.84
N GLU A 188 -14.67 13.42 -7.96
CA GLU A 188 -14.80 14.27 -9.13
C GLU A 188 -14.72 15.73 -8.67
N GLY A 189 -13.62 16.39 -9.03
CA GLY A 189 -13.26 17.65 -8.39
C GLY A 189 -13.10 17.47 -6.89
N ARG A 190 -13.90 18.21 -6.12
CA ARG A 190 -13.93 18.20 -4.64
C ARG A 190 -15.01 17.31 -4.04
N ASN A 191 -15.82 16.65 -4.87
CA ASN A 191 -16.95 15.84 -4.42
C ASN A 191 -16.67 14.36 -4.61
N ILE A 192 -17.28 13.51 -3.79
CA ILE A 192 -17.32 12.07 -4.04
C ILE A 192 -18.50 11.79 -4.96
N THR A 193 -18.26 11.02 -6.00
CA THR A 193 -19.25 10.62 -7.00
C THR A 193 -19.25 9.11 -7.15
N ARG A 194 -20.42 8.56 -7.50
CA ARG A 194 -20.56 7.15 -7.87
C ARG A 194 -20.45 7.00 -9.38
N ARG A 195 -19.80 5.93 -9.84
CA ARG A 195 -19.66 5.56 -11.25
C ARG A 195 -19.82 4.05 -11.40
N PHE A 196 -20.44 3.62 -12.48
CA PHE A 196 -20.56 2.19 -12.80
C PHE A 196 -19.45 1.82 -13.78
N VAL A 197 -18.64 0.83 -13.41
CA VAL A 197 -17.49 0.39 -14.19
C VAL A 197 -17.71 -1.03 -14.65
N GLU A 198 -17.79 -1.17 -15.98
CA GLU A 198 -18.00 -2.45 -16.65
C GLU A 198 -16.77 -3.36 -16.50
N PRO A 199 -16.94 -4.62 -16.10
CA PRO A 199 -15.88 -5.62 -16.15
C PRO A 199 -15.39 -5.85 -17.59
N ILE A 200 -14.11 -6.21 -17.73
CA ILE A 200 -13.56 -6.68 -19.01
C ILE A 200 -13.40 -8.18 -18.94
N LEU A 201 -13.86 -8.90 -19.97
CA LEU A 201 -13.83 -10.36 -20.07
C LEU A 201 -12.71 -10.90 -20.98
N SER A 202 -11.89 -10.02 -21.56
CA SER A 202 -10.79 -10.40 -22.44
C SER A 202 -9.60 -9.46 -22.30
N ALA A 203 -8.39 -10.00 -22.26
CA ALA A 203 -7.17 -9.20 -22.30
C ALA A 203 -6.55 -9.22 -23.71
N SER A 204 -6.11 -8.06 -24.18
CA SER A 204 -5.41 -7.94 -25.46
C SER A 204 -4.14 -8.80 -25.45
N GLY A 205 -3.93 -9.59 -26.50
CA GLY A 205 -2.79 -10.52 -26.60
C GLY A 205 -2.99 -11.87 -25.88
N TYR A 206 -3.95 -11.99 -24.97
CA TYR A 206 -4.26 -13.25 -24.27
C TYR A 206 -5.54 -13.94 -24.78
N GLY A 207 -6.56 -13.15 -25.11
CA GLY A 207 -7.91 -13.64 -25.43
C GLY A 207 -8.86 -13.53 -24.24
N ALA A 208 -9.79 -14.49 -24.11
CA ALA A 208 -10.74 -14.53 -23.02
C ALA A 208 -10.03 -14.69 -21.66
N LEU A 209 -10.50 -13.98 -20.64
CA LEU A 209 -10.03 -14.18 -19.28
C LEU A 209 -10.51 -15.56 -18.76
N PRO A 210 -9.68 -16.27 -17.98
CA PRO A 210 -10.10 -17.50 -17.32
C PRO A 210 -11.20 -17.20 -16.29
N GLN A 211 -12.06 -18.18 -16.04
CA GLN A 211 -12.95 -18.10 -14.88
C GLN A 211 -12.15 -18.19 -13.57
N LEU A 212 -12.69 -17.68 -12.47
CA LEU A 212 -12.02 -17.68 -11.18
C LEU A 212 -11.67 -19.10 -10.73
N GLU A 213 -12.55 -20.06 -11.01
CA GLU A 213 -12.37 -21.49 -10.74
C GLU A 213 -11.16 -22.09 -11.49
N GLU A 214 -10.85 -21.55 -12.68
CA GLU A 214 -9.84 -22.09 -13.59
C GLU A 214 -8.42 -21.59 -13.26
N ILE A 215 -8.28 -20.47 -12.55
CA ILE A 215 -6.97 -19.85 -12.26
C ILE A 215 -5.93 -20.84 -11.69
N PRO A 216 -6.25 -21.70 -10.69
CA PRO A 216 -5.28 -22.66 -10.17
C PRO A 216 -4.89 -23.77 -11.14
N THR A 217 -5.72 -24.03 -12.16
CA THR A 217 -5.47 -25.07 -13.17
C THR A 217 -4.55 -24.58 -14.29
N LEU A 218 -4.34 -23.25 -14.39
CA LEU A 218 -3.42 -22.66 -15.35
C LEU A 218 -1.97 -22.95 -14.96
N THR A 219 -1.16 -23.30 -15.96
CA THR A 219 0.29 -23.40 -15.78
C THR A 219 0.89 -22.06 -15.37
N ASP A 220 2.05 -22.10 -14.69
CA ASP A 220 2.76 -20.89 -14.25
C ASP A 220 3.03 -19.95 -15.42
N GLN A 221 3.42 -20.51 -16.58
CA GLN A 221 3.63 -19.74 -17.80
C GLN A 221 2.35 -19.06 -18.27
N ARG A 222 1.20 -19.75 -18.27
CA ARG A 222 -0.08 -19.14 -18.70
C ARG A 222 -0.56 -18.05 -17.75
N ARG A 223 -0.27 -18.17 -16.45
CA ARG A 223 -0.53 -17.11 -15.45
C ARG A 223 0.39 -15.90 -15.68
N LYS A 224 1.66 -16.15 -16.02
CA LYS A 224 2.66 -15.12 -16.37
C LYS A 224 2.30 -14.39 -17.67
N ASP A 225 1.91 -15.12 -18.71
CA ASP A 225 1.43 -14.56 -19.99
C ASP A 225 0.19 -13.68 -19.78
N LEU A 226 -0.77 -14.15 -18.97
CA LEU A 226 -1.96 -13.38 -18.63
C LEU A 226 -1.57 -12.10 -17.89
N PHE A 227 -0.72 -12.20 -16.86
CA PHE A 227 -0.25 -11.05 -16.10
C PHE A 227 0.34 -9.98 -17.04
N PHE A 228 1.31 -10.33 -17.88
CA PHE A 228 1.94 -9.37 -18.80
C PHE A 228 0.96 -8.80 -19.85
N SER A 229 0.04 -9.63 -20.35
CA SER A 229 -1.01 -9.19 -21.29
C SER A 229 -1.93 -8.13 -20.67
N ILE A 230 -2.22 -8.22 -19.37
CA ILE A 230 -3.02 -7.22 -18.64
C ILE A 230 -2.32 -5.87 -18.60
N PHE A 231 -0.99 -5.85 -18.45
CA PHE A 231 -0.20 -4.61 -18.49
C PHE A 231 0.13 -4.16 -19.91
N GLY A 232 -0.18 -4.97 -20.92
CA GLY A 232 0.11 -4.68 -22.33
C GLY A 232 1.61 -4.63 -22.63
N VAL A 233 2.38 -5.50 -21.97
CA VAL A 233 3.83 -5.64 -22.15
C VAL A 233 4.11 -7.04 -22.69
N GLU A 234 5.05 -7.16 -23.63
CA GLU A 234 5.53 -8.47 -24.08
C GLU A 234 6.38 -9.14 -22.99
N SER A 235 6.61 -10.44 -23.11
CA SER A 235 7.45 -11.14 -22.13
C SER A 235 8.88 -10.58 -22.17
N ILE A 236 9.31 -9.98 -21.07
CA ILE A 236 10.65 -9.38 -20.87
C ILE A 236 11.68 -10.39 -20.37
N ASN A 237 11.43 -11.68 -20.62
CA ASN A 237 12.38 -12.73 -20.30
C ASN A 237 13.74 -12.37 -20.93
N ASP A 238 14.82 -12.56 -20.16
CA ASP A 238 16.22 -12.29 -20.52
C ASP A 238 16.69 -10.83 -20.53
N GLN A 239 15.79 -9.83 -20.41
CA GLN A 239 16.19 -8.41 -20.47
C GLN A 239 16.50 -7.81 -19.09
N CYS A 240 15.82 -8.28 -18.05
CA CYS A 240 16.03 -7.87 -16.67
C CYS A 240 15.78 -9.03 -15.69
N PRO A 241 16.24 -8.92 -14.43
CA PRO A 241 16.05 -9.98 -13.44
C PRO A 241 14.58 -10.33 -13.21
N GLU A 242 14.27 -11.62 -13.02
CA GLU A 242 12.89 -12.08 -12.82
C GLU A 242 12.19 -11.40 -11.64
N SER A 243 12.95 -11.07 -10.60
CA SER A 243 12.51 -10.34 -9.42
C SER A 243 11.95 -8.95 -9.70
N VAL A 244 12.29 -8.31 -10.83
CA VAL A 244 11.78 -6.97 -11.22
C VAL A 244 10.73 -7.01 -12.33
N HIS A 245 10.44 -8.18 -12.90
CA HIS A 245 9.50 -8.33 -14.01
C HIS A 245 8.14 -7.69 -13.74
N GLY A 246 7.53 -8.01 -12.60
CA GLY A 246 6.24 -7.46 -12.20
C GLY A 246 6.27 -5.94 -12.00
N LEU A 247 7.34 -5.41 -11.40
CA LEU A 247 7.51 -3.96 -11.20
C LEU A 247 7.65 -3.22 -12.54
N PHE A 248 8.43 -3.78 -13.46
CA PHE A 248 8.63 -3.19 -14.77
C PHE A 248 7.34 -3.15 -15.59
N ALA A 249 6.53 -4.22 -15.56
CA ALA A 249 5.22 -4.24 -16.21
C ALA A 249 4.32 -3.10 -15.71
N VAL A 250 4.33 -2.84 -14.40
CA VAL A 250 3.58 -1.73 -13.80
C VAL A 250 4.11 -0.36 -14.23
N ILE A 251 5.43 -0.18 -14.29
CA ILE A 251 6.05 1.07 -14.75
C ILE A 251 5.65 1.35 -16.20
N CYS A 252 5.75 0.37 -17.10
CA CYS A 252 5.34 0.51 -18.50
C CYS A 252 3.86 0.88 -18.62
N PHE A 253 3.01 0.17 -17.88
CA PHE A 253 1.58 0.45 -17.86
C PHE A 253 1.30 1.87 -17.37
N TRP A 254 1.93 2.30 -16.28
CA TRP A 254 1.76 3.65 -15.73
C TRP A 254 2.19 4.72 -16.72
N LEU A 255 3.38 4.59 -17.35
CA LEU A 255 3.87 5.54 -18.34
C LEU A 255 2.93 5.68 -19.54
N LYS A 256 2.33 4.57 -19.99
CA LYS A 256 1.39 4.53 -21.11
C LYS A 256 0.02 5.11 -20.78
N ASN A 257 -0.45 4.95 -19.54
CA ASN A 257 -1.81 5.29 -19.11
C ASN A 257 -1.87 6.54 -18.22
N SER A 258 -0.74 7.20 -17.93
CA SER A 258 -0.76 8.42 -17.13
C SER A 258 -1.43 9.55 -17.89
N ARG A 259 -2.20 10.36 -17.16
CA ARG A 259 -2.95 11.48 -17.77
C ARG A 259 -2.03 12.60 -18.23
N LEU A 260 -1.04 12.91 -17.39
CA LEU A 260 0.05 13.81 -17.73
C LEU A 260 1.21 12.96 -18.22
N LYS A 261 1.95 13.46 -19.20
CA LYS A 261 3.19 12.79 -19.63
C LYS A 261 4.20 12.80 -18.48
N VAL A 262 4.77 11.64 -18.21
CA VAL A 262 5.75 11.48 -17.13
C VAL A 262 7.06 12.16 -17.52
N ASN A 263 7.65 12.84 -16.55
CA ASN A 263 9.00 13.38 -16.67
C ASN A 263 10.02 12.24 -16.58
N GLU A 264 10.98 12.18 -17.53
CA GLU A 264 12.05 11.17 -17.49
C GLU A 264 12.88 11.25 -16.19
N ASN A 265 13.05 12.43 -15.60
CA ASN A 265 13.71 12.59 -14.30
C ASN A 265 12.92 11.98 -13.14
N LEU A 266 11.58 11.90 -13.23
CA LEU A 266 10.78 11.17 -12.26
C LEU A 266 11.04 9.66 -12.38
N PHE A 267 11.13 9.17 -13.61
CA PHE A 267 11.49 7.78 -13.88
C PHE A 267 12.91 7.44 -13.40
N ARG A 268 13.90 8.31 -13.64
CA ARG A 268 15.25 8.21 -13.05
C ARG A 268 15.19 8.14 -11.53
N SER A 269 14.44 9.05 -10.91
CA SER A 269 14.29 9.09 -9.46
C SER A 269 13.66 7.83 -8.89
N LEU A 270 12.72 7.22 -9.63
CA LEU A 270 12.10 5.95 -9.26
C LEU A 270 13.10 4.80 -9.26
N LEU A 271 13.90 4.67 -10.32
CA LEU A 271 14.91 3.60 -10.40
C LEU A 271 16.01 3.78 -9.34
N VAL A 272 16.45 5.02 -9.10
CA VAL A 272 17.37 5.33 -8.00
C VAL A 272 16.74 4.99 -6.64
N SER A 273 15.47 5.34 -6.42
CA SER A 273 14.74 5.02 -5.18
C SER A 273 14.74 3.52 -4.89
N ILE A 274 14.49 2.69 -5.90
CA ILE A 274 14.47 1.23 -5.79
C ILE A 274 15.82 0.69 -5.31
N VAL A 275 16.93 1.14 -5.92
CA VAL A 275 18.28 0.72 -5.56
C VAL A 275 18.65 1.23 -4.16
N ILE A 276 18.47 2.52 -3.90
CA ILE A 276 18.87 3.13 -2.63
C ILE A 276 18.07 2.57 -1.45
N LEU A 277 16.75 2.37 -1.59
CA LEU A 277 15.94 1.79 -0.52
C LEU A 277 16.30 0.33 -0.22
N LYS A 278 16.85 -0.42 -1.18
CA LYS A 278 17.35 -1.78 -0.94
C LYS A 278 18.69 -1.79 -0.20
N LEU A 279 19.56 -0.84 -0.49
CA LEU A 279 20.84 -0.68 0.22
C LEU A 279 20.70 -0.13 1.65
N LEU A 280 19.63 0.64 1.89
CA LEU A 280 19.28 1.14 3.22
C LEU A 280 18.55 0.05 4.02
N LEU A 281 19.28 -0.71 4.83
CA LEU A 281 18.67 -1.63 5.77
C LEU A 281 17.73 -0.87 6.72
N ARG A 282 16.55 -1.46 6.94
CA ARG A 282 15.48 -0.97 7.82
C ARG A 282 16.03 -0.30 9.08
N THR A 283 16.01 1.02 9.06
CA THR A 283 16.01 1.80 10.28
C THR A 283 14.67 1.55 10.98
N LYS A 284 14.72 1.13 12.26
CA LYS A 284 13.58 1.14 13.18
C LYS A 284 13.06 2.58 13.32
N LEU A 285 12.29 3.04 12.36
CA LEU A 285 11.70 4.36 12.37
C LEU A 285 10.26 4.26 12.88
N SER A 286 10.17 3.83 14.13
CA SER A 286 9.07 4.22 15.01
C SER A 286 9.01 5.76 15.05
N SER A 287 7.79 6.30 15.19
CA SER A 287 7.36 7.70 15.10
C SER A 287 8.20 8.71 15.90
N ARG A 288 9.47 8.92 15.53
CA ARG A 288 10.29 10.01 16.05
C ARG A 288 10.15 11.22 15.14
N LYS A 289 10.15 12.40 15.77
CA LYS A 289 10.12 13.72 15.11
C LYS A 289 11.07 13.74 13.92
N ALA A 290 10.66 14.31 12.78
CA ALA A 290 11.45 14.37 11.55
C ALA A 290 12.91 14.86 11.77
N SER A 291 13.11 15.75 12.74
CA SER A 291 14.43 16.26 13.20
C SER A 291 15.37 15.18 13.78
N GLU A 292 14.86 14.14 14.45
CA GLU A 292 15.65 13.03 14.98
C GLU A 292 15.87 11.91 13.94
N LYS A 293 14.88 11.70 13.05
CA LYS A 293 14.97 10.86 11.84
C LYS A 293 16.13 11.33 10.95
N LEU A 294 16.29 12.65 10.84
CA LEU A 294 17.38 13.38 10.21
C LEU A 294 18.76 13.16 10.85
N LYS A 295 18.87 13.23 12.19
CA LYS A 295 20.14 12.94 12.88
C LYS A 295 20.54 11.48 12.73
N PHE A 296 19.59 10.54 12.65
CA PHE A 296 19.87 9.12 12.43
C PHE A 296 20.35 8.81 11.00
N LEU A 297 19.75 9.42 9.97
CA LEU A 297 20.21 9.28 8.59
C LEU A 297 21.53 10.01 8.33
N ARG A 298 21.75 11.16 8.99
CA ARG A 298 22.99 11.97 8.86
C ARG A 298 24.17 11.46 9.68
N ASN A 299 23.93 10.82 10.83
CA ASN A 299 24.99 10.29 11.71
C ASN A 299 25.28 8.79 11.48
N GLY A 300 25.01 8.29 10.28
CA GLY A 300 25.27 6.90 9.92
C GLY A 300 24.11 5.97 10.33
N CYS A 301 23.36 5.52 9.33
CA CYS A 301 22.54 4.32 9.49
C CYS A 301 23.46 3.15 9.85
N ALA A 302 23.40 2.67 11.10
CA ALA A 302 24.30 1.63 11.62
C ALA A 302 24.05 0.24 11.00
N VAL A 303 23.06 0.08 10.12
CA VAL A 303 22.84 -1.18 9.42
C VAL A 303 22.67 -0.89 7.93
N ARG A 304 23.58 -1.44 7.13
CA ARG A 304 23.61 -1.40 5.67
C ARG A 304 23.72 -2.84 5.22
N SER A 305 22.86 -3.27 4.30
CA SER A 305 23.00 -4.57 3.68
C SER A 305 23.23 -4.41 2.20
N ARG A 306 24.02 -5.33 1.69
CA ARG A 306 24.06 -5.67 0.29
C ARG A 306 23.02 -6.75 -0.06
N GLU A 307 22.44 -7.43 0.95
CA GLU A 307 21.51 -8.55 0.76
C GLU A 307 20.31 -8.18 -0.12
N GLY A 308 20.16 -8.94 -1.21
CA GLY A 308 19.02 -8.82 -2.12
C GLY A 308 19.13 -7.62 -3.06
N ILE A 309 20.30 -6.98 -3.17
CA ILE A 309 20.55 -6.03 -4.26
C ILE A 309 20.64 -6.75 -5.61
N ASP A 310 21.11 -8.01 -5.61
CA ASP A 310 21.17 -8.86 -6.80
C ASP A 310 19.79 -9.18 -7.39
N ASP A 311 18.71 -9.02 -6.61
CA ASP A 311 17.34 -9.03 -7.12
C ASP A 311 17.10 -7.91 -8.17
N ILE A 312 17.89 -6.85 -8.18
CA ILE A 312 17.70 -5.69 -9.07
C ILE A 312 18.91 -5.53 -9.98
N LEU A 313 20.12 -5.62 -9.43
CA LEU A 313 21.39 -5.45 -10.12
C LEU A 313 22.23 -6.73 -9.93
N PRO A 314 22.12 -7.74 -10.81
CA PRO A 314 22.79 -9.03 -10.64
C PRO A 314 24.32 -8.90 -10.59
N GLY A 315 24.95 -9.63 -9.67
CA GLY A 315 26.41 -9.69 -9.53
C GLY A 315 27.02 -8.50 -8.80
N VAL A 316 26.20 -7.57 -8.31
CA VAL A 316 26.66 -6.43 -7.53
C VAL A 316 26.97 -6.84 -6.10
N GLU A 317 26.15 -7.70 -5.49
CA GLU A 317 26.19 -8.00 -4.05
C GLU A 317 27.59 -8.44 -3.57
N GLU A 318 28.25 -9.34 -4.30
CA GLU A 318 29.58 -9.85 -3.94
C GLU A 318 30.68 -8.79 -4.03
N HIS A 319 30.58 -7.89 -5.03
CA HIS A 319 31.58 -6.89 -5.38
C HIS A 319 31.33 -5.53 -4.72
N LEU A 320 30.19 -5.37 -4.04
CA LEU A 320 29.78 -4.11 -3.44
C LEU A 320 30.50 -3.86 -2.11
N SER A 321 31.40 -2.87 -2.09
CA SER A 321 32.10 -2.46 -0.87
C SER A 321 31.21 -1.64 0.06
N TYR A 322 31.38 -1.81 1.38
CA TYR A 322 30.66 -1.00 2.38
C TYR A 322 30.92 0.50 2.24
N GLU A 323 32.10 0.89 1.75
CA GLU A 323 32.45 2.29 1.46
C GLU A 323 31.59 2.87 0.33
N THR A 324 31.35 2.09 -0.73
CA THR A 324 30.47 2.50 -1.84
C THR A 324 29.03 2.68 -1.34
N ILE A 325 28.55 1.74 -0.52
CA ILE A 325 27.21 1.82 0.09
C ILE A 325 27.11 3.06 1.01
N ASP A 326 28.12 3.29 1.85
CA ASP A 326 28.19 4.46 2.74
C ASP A 326 28.13 5.76 1.95
N HIS A 327 28.99 5.88 0.94
CA HIS A 327 29.07 7.04 0.07
C HIS A 327 27.71 7.34 -0.58
N ALA A 328 27.12 6.36 -1.28
CA ALA A 328 25.83 6.54 -1.94
C ALA A 328 24.73 6.90 -0.94
N SER A 329 24.63 6.16 0.17
CA SER A 329 23.63 6.39 1.22
C SER A 329 23.72 7.80 1.80
N GLN A 330 24.93 8.28 2.10
CA GLN A 330 25.15 9.61 2.64
C GLN A 330 24.74 10.69 1.63
N LYS A 331 25.15 10.55 0.36
CA LYS A 331 24.84 11.51 -0.71
C LYS A 331 23.34 11.61 -0.97
N PHE A 332 22.63 10.48 -0.98
CA PHE A 332 21.19 10.43 -1.22
C PHE A 332 20.34 10.73 0.03
N SER A 333 20.91 10.68 1.24
CA SER A 333 20.18 10.89 2.51
C SER A 333 19.37 12.18 2.55
N LYS A 334 19.87 13.26 1.92
CA LYS A 334 19.22 14.57 1.90
C LYS A 334 17.86 14.58 1.20
N PHE A 335 17.59 13.62 0.31
CA PHE A 335 16.33 13.56 -0.44
C PHE A 335 15.19 12.94 0.36
N PHE A 336 15.48 12.27 1.48
CA PHE A 336 14.45 11.74 2.40
C PHE A 336 13.86 12.82 3.33
N ILE A 337 14.34 14.05 3.23
CA ILE A 337 13.94 15.18 4.08
C ILE A 337 12.72 15.85 3.47
N GLY A 338 11.68 16.10 4.27
CA GLY A 338 10.49 16.82 3.82
C GLY A 338 10.87 18.13 3.11
N PRO A 339 10.37 18.40 1.89
CA PRO A 339 10.63 19.65 1.21
C PRO A 339 10.08 20.84 2.00
N VAL A 340 10.79 21.95 1.96
CA VAL A 340 10.29 23.24 2.46
C VAL A 340 9.72 24.01 1.28
N HIS A 341 8.42 24.29 1.35
CA HIS A 341 7.72 25.08 0.34
C HIS A 341 7.67 26.56 0.72
N ASN A 342 7.88 27.42 -0.27
CA ASN A 342 7.75 28.87 -0.12
C ASN A 342 7.43 29.50 -1.48
N HIS A 343 7.33 30.84 -1.54
CA HIS A 343 7.02 31.54 -2.79
C HIS A 343 8.00 31.25 -3.94
N ALA A 344 9.26 30.96 -3.63
CA ALA A 344 10.29 30.60 -4.62
C ALA A 344 10.30 29.10 -4.95
N LYS A 345 9.99 28.24 -3.98
CA LYS A 345 9.90 26.77 -4.12
C LYS A 345 8.46 26.31 -3.90
N ARG A 346 7.62 26.53 -4.90
CA ARG A 346 6.20 26.14 -4.83
C ARG A 346 6.07 24.61 -4.79
N PHE A 347 4.99 24.15 -4.18
CA PHE A 347 4.58 22.75 -4.24
C PHE A 347 4.23 22.38 -5.69
N ASP A 348 4.83 21.28 -6.18
CA ASP A 348 4.50 20.72 -7.48
C ASP A 348 3.44 19.63 -7.32
N TYR A 349 2.19 20.02 -7.52
CA TYR A 349 1.05 19.13 -7.45
C TYR A 349 1.00 18.15 -8.63
N GLU A 350 1.55 18.48 -9.80
CA GLU A 350 1.56 17.59 -10.97
C GLU A 350 2.52 16.41 -10.73
N LEU A 351 3.68 16.69 -10.14
CA LEU A 351 4.63 15.66 -9.74
C LEU A 351 4.04 14.71 -8.68
N VAL A 352 3.39 15.26 -7.66
CA VAL A 352 2.73 14.44 -6.63
C VAL A 352 1.57 13.63 -7.22
N TYR A 353 0.78 14.24 -8.10
CA TYR A 353 -0.29 13.56 -8.83
C TYR A 353 0.21 12.34 -9.62
N LEU A 354 1.30 12.50 -10.37
CA LEU A 354 1.93 11.41 -11.12
C LEU A 354 2.40 10.27 -10.22
N VAL A 355 2.97 10.58 -9.05
CA VAL A 355 3.36 9.58 -8.04
C VAL A 355 2.13 8.88 -7.46
N SER A 356 1.03 9.61 -7.20
CA SER A 356 -0.25 9.03 -6.76
C SER A 356 -0.83 8.06 -7.82
N GLN A 357 -0.75 8.40 -9.12
CA GLN A 357 -1.13 7.48 -10.20
C GLN A 357 -0.31 6.17 -10.16
N LEU A 358 1.02 6.27 -10.03
CA LEU A 358 1.89 5.09 -9.88
C LEU A 358 1.52 4.23 -8.67
N GLN A 359 1.20 4.85 -7.53
CA GLN A 359 0.79 4.13 -6.32
C GLN A 359 -0.51 3.34 -6.54
N THR A 360 -1.48 3.89 -7.27
CA THR A 360 -2.70 3.13 -7.62
C THR A 360 -2.39 1.96 -8.55
N CYS A 361 -1.55 2.17 -9.57
CA CYS A 361 -1.17 1.10 -10.50
C CYS A 361 -0.48 -0.06 -9.77
N LEU A 362 0.46 0.25 -8.87
CA LEU A 362 1.13 -0.75 -8.03
C LEU A 362 0.17 -1.50 -7.12
N LEU A 363 -0.81 -0.81 -6.53
CA LEU A 363 -1.81 -1.45 -5.67
C LEU A 363 -2.62 -2.50 -6.43
N PHE A 364 -3.21 -2.12 -7.57
CA PHE A 364 -4.04 -3.03 -8.36
C PHE A 364 -3.22 -4.12 -9.05
N ALA A 365 -1.97 -3.84 -9.40
CA ALA A 365 -1.04 -4.85 -9.86
C ALA A 365 -0.76 -5.91 -8.80
N ARG A 366 -0.61 -5.53 -7.52
CA ARG A 366 -0.48 -6.49 -6.42
C ARG A 366 -1.75 -7.33 -6.25
N PHE A 367 -2.93 -6.73 -6.38
CA PHE A 367 -4.19 -7.48 -6.31
C PHE A 367 -4.29 -8.51 -7.43
N LEU A 368 -4.01 -8.11 -8.67
CA LEU A 368 -3.97 -9.01 -9.82
C LEU A 368 -2.90 -10.10 -9.66
N ASN A 369 -1.69 -9.74 -9.23
CA ASN A 369 -0.61 -10.72 -9.02
C ASN A 369 -1.01 -11.78 -7.98
N ARG A 370 -1.59 -11.37 -6.85
CA ARG A 370 -2.05 -12.29 -5.79
C ARG A 370 -3.24 -13.14 -6.26
N LEU A 371 -4.18 -12.55 -6.99
CA LEU A 371 -5.34 -13.26 -7.54
C LEU A 371 -4.90 -14.33 -8.56
N LEU A 372 -3.90 -14.01 -9.39
CA LEU A 372 -3.29 -14.93 -10.35
C LEU A 372 -2.29 -15.90 -9.71
N LEU A 373 -2.26 -16.02 -8.37
CA LEU A 373 -1.39 -16.95 -7.66
C LEU A 373 0.12 -16.69 -7.89
N GLU A 374 0.48 -15.40 -7.90
CA GLU A 374 1.86 -14.86 -7.90
C GLU A 374 2.75 -15.28 -9.09
N PRO A 375 2.34 -15.05 -10.35
CA PRO A 375 3.18 -15.33 -11.51
C PRO A 375 4.45 -14.47 -11.57
N CYS A 376 4.46 -13.34 -10.85
CA CYS A 376 5.61 -12.45 -10.69
C CYS A 376 5.94 -12.26 -9.20
N LYS A 377 7.22 -11.99 -8.90
CA LYS A 377 7.63 -11.62 -7.53
C LYS A 377 6.85 -10.39 -7.07
N ASN A 378 6.26 -10.46 -5.89
CA ASN A 378 5.51 -9.35 -5.32
C ASN A 378 6.42 -8.14 -5.09
N VAL A 379 5.97 -6.97 -5.55
CA VAL A 379 6.68 -5.72 -5.30
C VAL A 379 6.63 -5.38 -3.81
N GLU A 380 7.81 -5.21 -3.22
CA GLU A 380 7.97 -4.72 -1.86
C GLU A 380 7.87 -3.18 -1.88
N PHE A 381 6.66 -2.64 -1.78
CA PHE A 381 6.42 -1.18 -1.90
C PHE A 381 7.31 -0.36 -0.96
N HIS A 382 7.51 -0.84 0.26
CA HIS A 382 8.34 -0.20 1.27
C HIS A 382 9.85 -0.16 0.92
N LYS A 383 10.31 -1.00 -0.02
CA LYS A 383 11.69 -1.00 -0.56
C LYS A 383 11.77 -0.40 -1.97
N THR A 384 10.67 0.12 -2.50
CA THR A 384 10.57 0.62 -3.88
C THR A 384 10.25 2.12 -3.89
N LEU A 385 9.30 2.54 -3.05
CA LEU A 385 8.71 3.88 -3.11
C LEU A 385 8.91 4.69 -1.83
N ASN A 386 9.42 5.90 -2.01
CA ASN A 386 9.36 6.96 -1.00
C ASN A 386 8.97 8.29 -1.67
N GLY A 387 7.76 8.79 -1.39
CA GLY A 387 7.21 9.98 -2.06
C GLY A 387 8.07 11.24 -1.89
N THR A 388 8.62 11.46 -0.70
CA THR A 388 9.53 12.57 -0.40
C THR A 388 10.83 12.47 -1.20
N PHE A 389 11.42 11.27 -1.25
CA PHE A 389 12.62 11.00 -2.04
C PHE A 389 12.38 11.27 -3.53
N LEU A 390 11.30 10.71 -4.08
CA LEU A 390 10.94 10.89 -5.50
C LEU A 390 10.73 12.37 -5.82
N TYR A 391 9.99 13.09 -4.99
CA TYR A 391 9.72 14.51 -5.17
C TYR A 391 11.03 15.32 -5.21
N ASN A 392 11.87 15.16 -4.19
CA ASN A 392 13.08 15.96 -4.04
C ASN A 392 14.14 15.63 -5.09
N LEU A 393 14.36 14.34 -5.39
CA LEU A 393 15.35 13.94 -6.39
C LEU A 393 14.90 14.38 -7.78
N THR A 394 13.63 14.23 -8.14
CA THR A 394 13.11 14.70 -9.44
C THR A 394 13.36 16.20 -9.61
N LYS A 395 13.03 16.99 -8.58
CA LYS A 395 13.27 18.45 -8.60
C LYS A 395 14.74 18.83 -8.68
N GLU A 396 15.61 18.06 -8.07
CA GLU A 396 17.05 18.26 -8.19
C GLU A 396 17.51 17.98 -9.63
N LEU A 397 17.10 16.84 -10.20
CA LEU A 397 17.47 16.41 -11.55
C LEU A 397 16.93 17.36 -12.64
N ASP A 398 15.74 17.92 -12.46
CA ASP A 398 15.15 18.92 -13.37
C ASP A 398 16.02 20.19 -13.53
N ASN A 399 16.86 20.49 -12.55
CA ASN A 399 17.78 21.62 -12.57
C ASN A 399 19.19 21.26 -13.05
N ARG A 400 19.45 19.99 -13.38
CA ARG A 400 20.77 19.52 -13.84
C ARG A 400 20.86 19.54 -15.36
N VAL A 401 21.99 20.02 -15.87
CA VAL A 401 22.32 19.96 -17.31
C VAL A 401 22.55 18.51 -17.75
N ASN A 402 23.17 17.70 -16.88
CA ASN A 402 23.40 16.28 -17.12
C ASN A 402 22.93 15.47 -15.89
N PRO A 403 21.66 15.02 -15.87
CA PRO A 403 21.10 14.21 -14.80
C PRO A 403 21.85 12.88 -14.58
N ASP A 404 22.29 12.23 -15.67
CA ASP A 404 23.04 10.96 -15.63
C ASP A 404 24.35 11.11 -14.87
N LEU A 405 25.15 12.13 -15.23
CA LEU A 405 26.42 12.39 -14.56
C LEU A 405 26.23 12.69 -13.07
N PHE A 406 25.18 13.43 -12.71
CA PHE A 406 24.86 13.71 -11.32
C PHE A 406 24.54 12.44 -10.53
N ILE A 407 23.74 11.53 -11.10
CA ILE A 407 23.42 10.24 -10.46
C ILE A 407 24.69 9.40 -10.33
N ALA A 408 25.51 9.34 -11.37
CA ALA A 408 26.77 8.58 -11.36
C ALA A 408 27.72 9.09 -10.27
N GLU A 409 27.89 10.40 -10.13
CA GLU A 409 28.69 11.00 -9.05
C GLU A 409 28.16 10.64 -7.67
N TYR A 410 26.83 10.59 -7.48
CA TYR A 410 26.22 10.25 -6.19
C TYR A 410 26.33 8.77 -5.86
N MET A 411 26.23 7.89 -6.86
CA MET A 411 26.40 6.44 -6.69
C MET A 411 27.86 6.01 -6.50
N GLY A 412 28.82 6.89 -6.82
CA GLY A 412 30.24 6.57 -6.82
C GLY A 412 30.68 6.22 -8.23
N ARG A 413 31.03 7.25 -9.01
CA ARG A 413 31.37 7.12 -10.43
C ARG A 413 32.47 6.07 -10.65
N GLY A 414 32.22 5.13 -11.55
CA GLY A 414 33.16 4.05 -11.87
C GLY A 414 33.18 2.89 -10.88
N THR A 415 32.32 2.91 -9.86
CA THR A 415 32.08 1.73 -9.00
C THR A 415 31.15 0.73 -9.69
N VAL A 416 31.15 -0.51 -9.21
CA VAL A 416 30.23 -1.56 -9.69
C VAL A 416 28.77 -1.15 -9.53
N LEU A 417 28.42 -0.48 -8.42
CA LEU A 417 27.06 0.00 -8.16
C LEU A 417 26.57 0.96 -9.25
N GLU A 418 27.40 1.96 -9.59
CA GLU A 418 27.05 2.95 -10.60
C GLU A 418 27.01 2.33 -11.99
N THR A 419 28.00 1.50 -12.34
CA THR A 419 28.10 0.88 -13.66
C THR A 419 26.89 -0.04 -13.92
N GLU A 420 26.54 -0.89 -12.95
CA GLU A 420 25.38 -1.78 -13.07
C GLU A 420 24.05 -1.02 -13.03
N PHE A 421 23.95 0.05 -12.23
CA PHE A 421 22.78 0.91 -12.29
C PHE A 421 22.62 1.59 -13.66
N SER A 422 23.69 2.10 -14.24
CA SER A 422 23.68 2.74 -15.55
C SER A 422 23.28 1.75 -16.66
N LEU A 423 23.77 0.51 -16.59
CA LEU A 423 23.34 -0.59 -17.47
C LEU A 423 21.86 -0.93 -17.28
N PHE A 424 21.42 -1.05 -16.03
CA PHE A 424 20.02 -1.33 -15.69
C PHE A 424 19.08 -0.23 -16.18
N TYR A 425 19.41 1.04 -15.94
CA TYR A 425 18.67 2.19 -16.43
C TYR A 425 18.56 2.16 -17.96
N LYS A 426 19.68 1.97 -18.65
CA LYS A 426 19.71 1.91 -20.12
C LYS A 426 18.83 0.79 -20.66
N LYS A 427 18.98 -0.43 -20.13
CA LYS A 427 18.14 -1.58 -20.52
C LYS A 427 16.66 -1.27 -20.38
N ILE A 428 16.24 -0.74 -19.23
CA ILE A 428 14.83 -0.41 -18.99
C ILE A 428 14.35 0.71 -19.92
N ARG A 429 15.18 1.73 -20.16
CA ARG A 429 14.85 2.86 -21.04
C ARG A 429 14.70 2.44 -22.50
N ASP A 430 15.52 1.50 -22.97
CA ASP A 430 15.51 0.98 -24.34
C ASP A 430 14.23 0.15 -24.64
N LEU A 431 13.55 -0.35 -23.60
CA LEU A 431 12.28 -1.06 -23.71
C LEU A 431 11.06 -0.13 -23.77
N LEU A 432 11.25 1.16 -23.51
CA LEU A 432 10.18 2.14 -23.50
C LEU A 432 10.12 2.87 -24.84
N PRO A 433 8.93 3.07 -25.44
CA PRO A 433 8.76 3.90 -26.63
C PRO A 433 9.34 5.31 -26.43
N GLU A 434 9.88 5.93 -27.48
CA GLU A 434 10.52 7.25 -27.39
C GLU A 434 9.55 8.38 -26.96
N ASP A 435 8.25 8.19 -27.16
CA ASP A 435 7.21 9.16 -26.78
C ASP A 435 6.67 8.97 -25.35
N SER A 436 7.23 8.01 -24.60
CA SER A 436 6.85 7.69 -23.20
C SER A 436 7.03 8.85 -22.22
N PHE A 437 7.89 9.82 -22.56
CA PHE A 437 8.22 10.94 -21.68
C PHE A 437 7.85 12.30 -22.30
N CYS A 438 7.73 13.31 -21.44
CA CYS A 438 7.70 14.70 -21.89
C CYS A 438 8.99 15.05 -22.65
N ALA A 439 8.86 15.73 -23.81
CA ALA A 439 10.02 16.36 -24.44
C ALA A 439 10.65 17.34 -23.46
N GLY A 440 11.92 17.10 -23.10
CA GLY A 440 12.61 17.84 -22.05
C GLY A 440 12.52 19.35 -22.27
N ALA A 441 12.15 20.09 -21.23
CA ALA A 441 12.40 21.52 -21.19
C ALA A 441 13.93 21.70 -21.17
N THR A 442 14.53 21.89 -22.34
CA THR A 442 15.93 22.30 -22.45
C THR A 442 16.16 23.48 -21.52
N ALA A 443 17.10 23.34 -20.59
CA ALA A 443 17.52 24.40 -19.68
C ALA A 443 18.04 25.59 -20.50
N GLY A 444 17.18 26.55 -20.80
CA GLY A 444 17.55 27.68 -21.66
C GLY A 444 16.37 28.41 -22.28
N GLY A 445 15.56 29.09 -21.47
CA GLY A 445 14.57 30.01 -22.02
C GLY A 445 13.60 30.57 -20.99
N LYS A 446 14.00 31.64 -20.30
CA LYS A 446 13.05 32.46 -19.53
C LYS A 446 11.97 33.00 -20.50
N LYS A 447 10.81 32.34 -20.59
CA LYS A 447 9.63 32.94 -21.23
C LYS A 447 9.17 34.13 -20.35
N LYS A 448 9.53 35.35 -20.77
CA LYS A 448 9.00 36.61 -20.22
C LYS A 448 7.47 36.58 -20.29
N ARG A 449 6.80 36.40 -19.16
CA ARG A 449 5.35 36.52 -19.06
C ARG A 449 5.00 38.02 -19.07
N LYS A 450 4.34 38.48 -20.15
CA LYS A 450 3.86 39.86 -20.33
C LYS A 450 2.92 40.21 -19.16
N LYS A 451 3.25 41.29 -18.44
CA LYS A 451 2.45 41.87 -17.36
C LYS A 451 1.17 42.47 -17.98
N ARG A 452 0.01 41.89 -17.69
CA ARG A 452 -1.29 42.54 -17.93
C ARG A 452 -1.78 43.04 -16.58
N SER A 453 -1.84 44.36 -16.41
CA SER A 453 -2.44 45.00 -15.25
C SER A 453 -3.96 44.83 -15.31
N LYS A 454 -4.55 44.32 -14.22
CA LYS A 454 -5.91 44.67 -13.82
C LYS A 454 -5.93 44.93 -12.32
N LYS A 455 -6.63 46.00 -11.98
CA LYS A 455 -6.73 46.68 -10.68
C LYS A 455 -7.99 46.17 -9.96
N ALA A 456 -7.99 46.30 -8.63
CA ALA A 456 -9.07 46.08 -7.66
C ALA A 456 -9.38 44.59 -7.37
N GLU A 457 -9.67 44.16 -6.14
CA GLU A 457 -10.15 44.87 -4.95
C GLU A 457 -9.74 44.07 -3.70
N THR A 458 -9.45 44.77 -2.62
CA THR A 458 -9.07 44.22 -1.31
C THR A 458 -10.32 43.77 -0.56
N ASP A 459 -10.38 42.48 -0.22
CA ASP A 459 -11.21 42.00 0.88
C ASP A 459 -10.29 41.35 1.92
N ASP A 460 -10.40 41.91 3.12
CA ASP A 460 -9.63 41.59 4.31
C ASP A 460 -10.28 40.37 4.99
N ALA A 461 -9.63 39.21 4.87
CA ALA A 461 -9.99 38.03 5.63
C ALA A 461 -8.75 37.56 6.39
N THR A 462 -8.79 37.79 7.69
CA THR A 462 -7.82 37.33 8.68
C THR A 462 -7.75 35.80 8.69
N GLU A 463 -6.77 35.24 7.97
CA GLU A 463 -6.41 33.83 8.10
C GLU A 463 -5.56 33.65 9.36
N GLN A 464 -6.16 32.96 10.34
CA GLN A 464 -5.45 32.41 11.49
C GLN A 464 -4.41 31.41 10.98
N GLN A 465 -3.17 31.66 11.39
CA GLN A 465 -1.99 30.87 11.10
C GLN A 465 -2.07 29.54 11.88
N ASP A 466 -2.54 28.48 11.23
CA ASP A 466 -2.49 27.11 11.74
C ASP A 466 -1.15 26.47 11.31
N ASP A 467 -0.13 26.62 12.17
CA ASP A 467 1.16 25.95 12.05
C ASP A 467 1.02 24.46 12.38
N SER A 468 0.44 23.68 11.47
CA SER A 468 0.43 22.21 11.57
C SER A 468 0.42 21.47 10.21
N PHE A 469 1.20 21.94 9.23
CA PHE A 469 1.40 21.19 7.98
C PHE A 469 2.56 20.19 8.08
N GLU A 470 2.28 18.97 8.55
CA GLU A 470 3.10 17.79 8.26
C GLU A 470 2.57 17.13 6.98
N LEU A 471 3.06 17.56 5.82
CA LEU A 471 2.74 16.94 4.52
C LEU A 471 3.98 16.31 3.88
N LEU A 472 3.89 14.99 3.72
CA LEU A 472 4.26 14.13 2.58
C LEU A 472 4.49 12.71 3.14
N SER A 473 3.39 12.05 3.52
CA SER A 473 3.38 10.63 3.87
C SER A 473 2.89 9.81 2.66
N ASN A 474 3.55 8.68 2.41
CA ASN A 474 3.11 7.68 1.45
C ASN A 474 1.96 6.87 2.09
N ARG A 475 0.92 6.49 1.33
CA ARG A 475 -0.12 5.53 1.81
C ARG A 475 0.46 4.19 2.30
N PHE A 476 1.68 3.86 1.88
CA PHE A 476 2.44 2.68 2.31
C PHE A 476 3.40 2.97 3.46
N GLU A 477 3.43 4.19 4.03
CA GLU A 477 4.32 4.52 5.15
C GLU A 477 4.07 3.62 6.37
N GLU A 478 2.82 3.19 6.57
CA GLU A 478 2.49 2.26 7.66
C GLU A 478 3.08 0.86 7.45
N LEU A 479 3.31 0.43 6.19
CA LEU A 479 3.99 -0.83 5.86
C LEU A 479 5.49 -0.82 6.20
N LEU A 480 6.08 0.33 6.55
CA LEU A 480 7.45 0.41 7.06
C LEU A 480 7.57 -0.06 8.53
N LYS A 481 6.44 -0.32 9.19
CA LYS A 481 6.39 -0.89 10.54
C LYS A 481 6.19 -2.39 10.39
N GLU A 482 7.24 -3.19 10.52
CA GLU A 482 7.04 -4.64 10.42
C GLU A 482 6.46 -5.22 11.71
N GLU A 483 5.40 -6.00 11.50
CA GLU A 483 4.94 -7.11 12.32
C GLU A 483 5.98 -8.25 12.29
N THR A 484 6.23 -8.83 13.45
CA THR A 484 6.73 -10.21 13.61
C THR A 484 5.91 -10.86 14.69
#